data_AF-A0A6P8F081-F1
#
_entry.id   AF-A0A6P8F081-F1
#
_cell.length_a   1.000
_cell.length_b   1.000
_cell.length_c   1.000
_cell.angle_alpha   90.00
_cell.angle_beta   90.00
_cell.angle_gamma   90.00
#
_symmetry.space_group_name_H-M   'P 1'
#
loop_
_entity.id
_entity.type
_entity.pdbx_description
1 polymer ?
#
loop_
_entity_poly.entity_id
_entity_poly.type
_entity_poly.pdbx_seq_one_letter_code
_entity_poly.pdbx_strand_id
1 'polypeptide(L)'
;MANHLTLLLEILNDLESEKLDEFKLHLSKGALKGIEPIPRGRLQKALDASAIAGLMTELYIDQHFIDKHRVRLIDTISTVDPILDRLMSKNTITQENYRHIRSYRTSTQRMRELFDLGGISTLIGKDCLYDVLMELEPLVMEELKDAGVK
;
A
#
# COMPACT_ATOMS: atom_id res chain seq x y z
N MET A 1 -19.38 -12.12 12.94
CA MET A 1 -18.21 -11.24 12.81
C MET A 1 -18.76 -9.88 12.42
N ALA A 2 -18.66 -8.87 13.27
CA ALA A 2 -19.17 -7.54 12.94
C ALA A 2 -18.37 -7.03 11.73
N ASN A 3 -19.03 -6.85 10.59
CA ASN A 3 -18.39 -6.26 9.42
C ASN A 3 -18.02 -4.83 9.83
N HIS A 4 -16.75 -4.58 10.14
CA HIS A 4 -16.27 -3.24 10.50
C HIS A 4 -16.65 -2.20 9.43
N LEU A 5 -16.72 -2.66 8.18
CA LEU A 5 -17.24 -1.92 7.03
C LEU A 5 -18.72 -1.48 7.19
N THR A 6 -19.61 -2.34 7.71
CA THR A 6 -21.02 -1.98 7.93
C THR A 6 -21.19 -0.94 9.04
N LEU A 7 -20.47 -1.07 10.15
CA LEU A 7 -20.49 -0.09 11.23
C LEU A 7 -19.95 1.27 10.77
N LEU A 8 -18.86 1.26 10.00
CA LEU A 8 -18.24 2.48 9.51
C LEU A 8 -19.12 3.17 8.45
N LEU A 9 -19.79 2.39 7.60
CA LEU A 9 -20.73 2.91 6.60
C LEU A 9 -22.01 3.46 7.23
N GLU A 10 -22.56 2.84 8.27
CA GLU A 10 -23.69 3.37 9.04
C GLU A 10 -23.34 4.74 9.66
N ILE A 11 -22.18 4.85 10.33
CA ILE A 11 -21.72 6.10 10.93
C ILE A 11 -21.49 7.19 9.87
N LEU A 12 -20.91 6.82 8.71
CA LEU A 12 -20.65 7.78 7.63
C LEU A 12 -21.91 8.23 6.89
N ASN A 13 -22.96 7.40 6.82
CA ASN A 13 -24.24 7.78 6.23
C ASN A 13 -25.09 8.68 7.16
N ASP A 14 -24.90 8.56 8.48
CA ASP A 14 -25.54 9.44 9.46
C ASP A 14 -24.91 10.85 9.50
N LEU A 15 -23.79 11.07 8.80
CA LEU A 15 -23.12 12.37 8.69
C LEU A 15 -23.70 13.19 7.52
N GLU A 16 -24.00 14.46 7.80
CA GLU A 16 -24.33 15.45 6.77
C GLU A 16 -23.14 15.71 5.83
N SER A 17 -23.40 16.09 4.58
CA SER A 17 -22.38 16.27 3.54
C SER A 17 -21.24 17.23 3.96
N GLU A 18 -21.54 18.28 4.71
CA GLU A 18 -20.55 19.24 5.21
C GLU A 18 -19.59 18.58 6.23
N LYS A 19 -20.13 17.78 7.16
CA LYS A 19 -19.33 17.02 8.12
C LYS A 19 -18.53 15.91 7.45
N LEU A 20 -19.06 15.35 6.36
CA LEU A 20 -18.35 14.35 5.55
C LEU A 20 -17.10 14.94 4.88
N ASP A 21 -17.20 16.17 4.36
CA ASP A 21 -16.05 16.88 3.78
C ASP A 21 -15.04 17.30 4.86
N GLU A 22 -15.50 17.71 6.04
CA GLU A 22 -14.62 17.96 7.19
C GLU A 22 -13.88 16.68 7.63
N PHE A 23 -14.57 15.54 7.62
CA PHE A 23 -14.00 14.25 7.94
C PHE A 23 -12.95 13.82 6.91
N LYS A 24 -13.21 13.96 5.60
CA LYS A 24 -12.21 13.76 4.54
C LYS A 24 -10.98 14.63 4.76
N LEU A 25 -11.17 15.89 5.14
CA LEU A 25 -10.08 16.81 5.42
C LEU A 25 -9.22 16.33 6.60
N HIS A 26 -9.83 15.82 7.67
CA HIS A 26 -9.13 15.25 8.82
C HIS A 26 -8.30 14.01 8.46
N LEU A 27 -8.85 13.10 7.64
CA LEU A 27 -8.12 11.93 7.15
C LEU A 27 -6.88 12.32 6.33
N SER A 28 -6.96 13.43 5.57
CA SER A 28 -5.84 13.93 4.78
C SER A 28 -4.74 14.62 5.60
N LYS A 29 -5.08 15.13 6.79
CA LYS A 29 -4.16 15.91 7.64
C LYS A 29 -3.35 15.04 8.62
N GLY A 30 -3.60 13.72 8.66
CA GLY A 30 -2.92 12.83 9.60
C GLY A 30 -3.48 12.96 11.03
N ALA A 31 -4.80 12.96 11.17
CA ALA A 31 -5.46 13.07 12.47
C ALA A 31 -5.17 11.89 13.42
N LEU A 32 -4.74 10.74 12.88
CA LEU A 32 -4.50 9.51 13.63
C LEU A 32 -2.99 9.33 13.89
N LYS A 33 -2.60 9.37 15.17
CA LYS A 33 -1.19 9.22 15.57
C LYS A 33 -0.69 7.81 15.23
N GLY A 34 0.40 7.71 14.47
CA GLY A 34 1.00 6.44 14.06
C GLY A 34 0.33 5.78 12.84
N ILE A 35 -0.63 6.47 12.22
CA ILE A 35 -1.29 6.02 11.01
C ILE A 35 -0.98 7.04 9.90
N GLU A 36 -0.59 6.55 8.73
CA GLU A 36 -0.28 7.44 7.61
C GLU A 36 -1.54 8.15 7.10
N PRO A 37 -1.47 9.46 6.79
CA PRO A 37 -2.59 10.18 6.21
C PRO A 37 -2.98 9.60 4.86
N ILE A 38 -4.29 9.57 4.56
CA ILE A 38 -4.74 9.13 3.24
C ILE A 38 -4.35 10.20 2.20
N PRO A 39 -3.70 9.82 1.09
CA PRO A 39 -3.36 10.74 0.03
C PRO A 39 -4.61 11.46 -0.49
N ARG A 40 -4.56 12.79 -0.58
CA ARG A 40 -5.70 13.61 -1.05
C ARG A 40 -6.24 13.17 -2.41
N GLY A 41 -5.38 12.70 -3.31
CA GLY A 41 -5.80 12.17 -4.61
C GLY A 41 -6.70 10.94 -4.53
N ARG A 42 -6.53 10.08 -3.51
CA ARG A 42 -7.44 8.94 -3.26
C ARG A 42 -8.73 9.40 -2.60
N LEU A 43 -8.65 10.31 -1.63
CA LEU A 43 -9.84 10.91 -0.99
C LEU A 43 -10.74 11.66 -1.99
N GLN A 44 -10.16 12.36 -2.96
CA GLN A 44 -10.92 13.06 -4.01
C GLN A 44 -11.68 12.11 -4.92
N LYS A 45 -11.20 10.88 -5.12
CA LYS A 45 -11.91 9.84 -5.87
C LYS A 45 -13.08 9.24 -5.08
N ALA A 46 -13.09 9.36 -3.75
CA ALA A 46 -14.19 8.93 -2.91
C ALA A 46 -15.29 9.99 -2.81
N LEU A 47 -16.35 9.78 -3.60
CA LEU A 47 -17.45 10.73 -3.73
C LEU A 47 -18.47 10.60 -2.60
N ASP A 48 -18.69 9.40 -2.08
CA ASP A 48 -19.72 9.11 -1.07
C ASP A 48 -19.16 8.42 0.20
N ALA A 49 -20.03 8.30 1.21
CA ALA A 49 -19.73 7.64 2.48
C ALA A 49 -19.26 6.18 2.29
N SER A 50 -19.81 5.48 1.30
CA SER A 50 -19.43 4.09 1.00
C SER A 50 -18.01 3.99 0.46
N ALA A 51 -17.61 4.88 -0.45
CA ALA A 51 -16.27 4.93 -1.01
C ALA A 51 -15.23 5.33 0.05
N ILE A 52 -15.58 6.26 0.95
CA ILE A 52 -14.73 6.62 2.09
C ILE A 52 -14.60 5.43 3.05
N ALA A 53 -15.69 4.73 3.36
CA ALA A 53 -15.67 3.55 4.22
C ALA A 53 -14.79 2.44 3.63
N GLY A 54 -14.93 2.21 2.32
CA GLY A 54 -14.10 1.26 1.57
C GLY A 54 -12.62 1.61 1.65
N LEU A 55 -12.25 2.87 1.36
CA LEU A 55 -10.88 3.35 1.51
C LEU A 55 -10.34 3.19 2.93
N MET A 56 -11.10 3.59 3.95
CA MET A 56 -10.65 3.46 5.33
C MET A 56 -10.44 2.00 5.73
N THR A 57 -11.27 1.10 5.22
CA THR A 57 -11.13 -0.33 5.48
C THR A 57 -9.89 -0.87 4.78
N GLU A 58 -9.71 -0.58 3.49
CA GLU A 58 -8.53 -0.98 2.71
C GLU A 58 -7.22 -0.52 3.35
N LEU A 59 -7.20 0.70 3.91
CA LEU A 59 -5.96 1.34 4.36
C LEU A 59 -5.61 1.09 5.84
N TYR A 60 -6.62 0.91 6.69
CA TYR A 60 -6.42 0.84 8.15
C TYR A 60 -6.84 -0.48 8.77
N ILE A 61 -7.64 -1.27 8.07
CA ILE A 61 -8.18 -2.54 8.59
C ILE A 61 -7.58 -3.70 7.81
N ASP A 62 -7.53 -3.60 6.49
CA ASP A 62 -6.99 -4.64 5.62
C ASP A 62 -5.47 -4.58 5.53
N GLN A 63 -4.86 -5.77 5.58
CA GLN A 63 -3.44 -5.92 5.32
C GLN A 63 -3.20 -5.76 3.80
N HIS A 64 -2.33 -4.83 3.43
CA HIS A 64 -1.99 -4.58 2.03
C HIS A 64 -1.49 -5.87 1.35
N PHE A 65 -1.83 -6.09 0.08
CA PHE A 65 -1.46 -7.29 -0.69
C PHE A 65 0.04 -7.64 -0.57
N ILE A 66 0.86 -6.61 -0.71
CA ILE A 66 2.31 -6.69 -0.57
C ILE A 66 2.75 -7.19 0.81
N ASP A 67 2.12 -6.75 1.89
CA ASP A 67 2.44 -7.20 3.25
C ASP A 67 1.97 -8.64 3.46
N LYS A 68 0.77 -8.98 2.97
CA LYS A 68 0.19 -10.33 3.02
C LYS A 68 1.09 -11.35 2.33
N HIS A 69 1.67 -10.99 1.18
CA HIS A 69 2.51 -11.87 0.37
C HIS A 69 4.01 -11.62 0.53
N ARG A 70 4.44 -10.81 1.50
CA ARG A 70 5.83 -10.40 1.71
C ARG A 70 6.81 -11.57 1.65
N VAL A 71 6.54 -12.65 2.38
CA VAL A 71 7.44 -13.83 2.44
C VAL A 71 7.59 -14.48 1.08
N ARG A 72 6.48 -14.65 0.36
CA ARG A 72 6.47 -15.29 -0.96
C ARG A 72 7.14 -14.40 -2.01
N LEU A 73 6.90 -13.09 -1.96
CA LEU A 73 7.59 -12.11 -2.81
C LEU A 73 9.11 -12.14 -2.59
N ILE A 74 9.58 -12.19 -1.34
CA ILE A 74 11.01 -12.27 -1.00
C ILE A 74 11.68 -13.54 -1.54
N ASP A 75 10.96 -14.67 -1.55
CA ASP A 75 11.48 -15.97 -1.97
C ASP A 75 11.43 -16.17 -3.50
N THR A 76 10.35 -15.69 -4.13
CA THR A 76 10.12 -15.86 -5.57
C THR A 76 10.84 -14.82 -6.42
N ILE A 77 10.98 -13.58 -5.93
CA ILE A 77 11.59 -12.50 -6.72
C ILE A 77 13.12 -12.59 -6.65
N SER A 78 13.72 -12.95 -7.77
CA SER A 78 15.17 -12.93 -7.97
C SER A 78 15.66 -11.66 -8.69
N THR A 79 14.78 -11.01 -9.45
CA THR A 79 15.00 -9.85 -10.33
C THR A 79 14.86 -8.51 -9.59
N VAL A 80 15.60 -8.33 -8.50
CA VAL A 80 15.47 -7.13 -7.64
C VAL A 80 16.03 -5.87 -8.31
N ASP A 81 17.05 -5.99 -9.15
CA ASP A 81 17.70 -4.84 -9.80
C ASP A 81 16.72 -4.02 -10.68
N PRO A 82 15.93 -4.62 -11.60
CA PRO A 82 14.88 -3.90 -12.34
C PRO A 82 13.82 -3.24 -11.47
N ILE A 83 13.42 -3.88 -10.36
CA ILE A 83 12.45 -3.34 -9.41
C ILE A 83 13.01 -2.07 -8.77
N LEU A 84 14.27 -2.10 -8.33
CA LEU A 84 14.95 -0.95 -7.76
C LEU A 84 15.07 0.20 -8.77
N ASP A 85 15.41 -0.09 -10.02
CA ASP A 85 15.50 0.93 -11.08
C ASP A 85 14.15 1.62 -11.30
N ARG A 86 13.05 0.85 -11.35
CA ARG A 86 11.70 1.38 -11.50
C ARG A 86 11.26 2.20 -10.29
N LEU A 87 11.48 1.71 -9.08
CA LEU A 87 11.16 2.44 -7.84
C LEU A 87 11.96 3.74 -7.71
N MET A 88 13.23 3.74 -8.14
CA MET A 88 14.05 4.94 -8.18
C MET A 88 13.53 5.93 -9.23
N SER A 89 13.13 5.45 -10.42
CA SER A 89 12.52 6.30 -11.46
C SER A 89 11.21 6.96 -11.02
N LYS A 90 10.43 6.28 -10.17
CA LYS A 90 9.19 6.79 -9.57
C LYS A 90 9.45 7.62 -8.30
N ASN A 91 10.71 7.91 -7.95
CA ASN A 91 11.12 8.64 -6.75
C ASN A 91 10.60 8.03 -5.43
N THR A 92 10.33 6.72 -5.41
CA THR A 92 9.84 6.01 -4.20
C THR A 92 11.00 5.67 -3.26
N ILE A 93 12.18 5.45 -3.80
CA ILE A 93 13.42 5.21 -3.04
C ILE A 93 14.48 6.23 -3.43
N THR A 94 15.36 6.57 -2.48
CA THR A 94 16.48 7.47 -2.72
C THR A 94 17.66 6.73 -3.36
N GLN A 95 18.59 7.48 -3.96
CA GLN A 95 19.84 6.92 -4.49
C GLN A 95 20.66 6.20 -3.42
N GLU A 96 20.59 6.67 -2.16
CA GLU A 96 21.24 6.04 -1.01
C GLU A 96 20.63 4.67 -0.73
N ASN A 97 19.30 4.59 -0.61
CA ASN A 97 18.57 3.34 -0.44
C ASN A 97 18.88 2.35 -1.57
N TYR A 98 18.91 2.83 -2.81
CA TYR A 98 19.27 2.02 -3.98
C TYR A 98 20.65 1.37 -3.82
N ARG A 99 21.68 2.18 -3.49
CA ARG A 99 23.05 1.68 -3.32
C ARG A 99 23.18 0.74 -2.13
N HIS A 100 22.50 1.07 -1.03
CA HIS A 100 22.45 0.24 0.16
C HIS A 100 21.89 -1.14 -0.16
N ILE A 101 20.72 -1.21 -0.81
CA ILE A 101 20.13 -2.50 -1.20
C ILE A 101 21.04 -3.24 -2.18
N ARG A 102 21.56 -2.56 -3.20
CA ARG A 102 22.43 -3.19 -4.21
C ARG A 102 23.72 -3.77 -3.60
N SER A 103 24.15 -3.29 -2.44
CA SER A 103 25.34 -3.79 -1.74
C SER A 103 25.18 -5.22 -1.19
N TYR A 104 23.94 -5.69 -0.99
CA TYR A 104 23.69 -7.05 -0.51
C TYR A 104 24.01 -8.10 -1.59
N ARG A 105 24.47 -9.28 -1.15
CA ARG A 105 24.94 -10.34 -2.05
C ARG A 105 23.81 -11.16 -2.67
N THR A 106 22.71 -11.36 -1.96
CA THR A 106 21.61 -12.24 -2.38
C THR A 106 20.35 -11.45 -2.70
N SER A 107 19.59 -11.87 -3.73
CA SER A 107 18.31 -11.25 -4.09
C SER A 107 17.32 -11.25 -2.92
N THR A 108 17.27 -12.34 -2.16
CA THR A 108 16.41 -12.47 -0.97
C THR A 108 16.71 -11.40 0.10
N GLN A 109 18.00 -11.13 0.38
CA GLN A 109 18.38 -10.07 1.30
C GLN A 109 18.00 -8.70 0.73
N ARG A 110 18.26 -8.46 -0.57
CA ARG A 110 17.89 -7.21 -1.24
C ARG A 110 16.39 -6.93 -1.13
N MET A 111 15.56 -7.93 -1.41
CA MET A 111 14.12 -7.81 -1.36
C MET A 111 13.61 -7.62 0.07
N ARG A 112 14.19 -8.32 1.04
CA ARG A 112 13.86 -8.14 2.46
C ARG A 112 14.11 -6.71 2.91
N GLU A 113 15.28 -6.19 2.59
CA GLU A 113 15.71 -4.84 2.94
C GLU A 113 14.89 -3.77 2.22
N LEU A 114 14.45 -4.04 0.99
CA LEU A 114 13.51 -3.19 0.27
C LEU A 114 12.21 -3.01 1.06
N PHE A 115 11.67 -4.08 1.66
CA PHE A 115 10.47 -4.00 2.48
C PHE A 115 10.66 -3.23 3.79
N ASP A 116 11.87 -3.28 4.37
CA ASP A 116 12.18 -2.59 5.62
C ASP A 116 12.52 -1.11 5.40
N LEU A 117 12.60 -0.64 4.15
CA LEU A 117 12.71 0.79 3.87
C LEU A 117 11.44 1.53 4.28
N GLY A 118 11.60 2.58 5.08
CA GLY A 118 10.49 3.46 5.47
C GLY A 118 9.69 3.99 4.27
N GLY A 119 10.34 4.25 3.13
CA GLY A 119 9.67 4.70 1.89
C GLY A 119 8.73 3.65 1.28
N ILE A 120 9.10 2.37 1.34
CA ILE A 120 8.28 1.25 0.82
C ILE A 120 7.26 0.78 1.85
N SER A 121 7.55 0.96 3.14
CA SER A 121 6.59 0.70 4.22
C SER A 121 5.37 1.62 4.18
N THR A 122 5.47 2.77 3.48
CA THR A 122 4.34 3.69 3.29
C THR A 122 3.29 3.10 2.36
N LEU A 123 2.03 3.51 2.51
CA LEU A 123 0.97 3.08 1.62
C LEU A 123 1.29 3.37 0.14
N ILE A 124 1.77 4.58 -0.15
CA ILE A 124 2.15 5.00 -1.51
C ILE A 124 3.32 4.14 -2.01
N GLY A 125 4.27 3.82 -1.13
CA GLY A 125 5.39 2.95 -1.44
C GLY A 125 4.95 1.52 -1.79
N LYS A 126 4.00 0.98 -1.02
CA LYS A 126 3.42 -0.35 -1.27
C LYS A 126 2.61 -0.40 -2.56
N ASP A 127 1.81 0.64 -2.84
CA ASP A 127 1.09 0.80 -4.11
C ASP A 127 2.07 0.83 -5.29
N CYS A 128 3.12 1.66 -5.18
CA CYS A 128 4.12 1.78 -6.22
C CYS A 128 4.87 0.46 -6.45
N LEU A 129 5.22 -0.24 -5.37
CA LEU A 129 5.82 -1.56 -5.46
C LEU A 129 4.87 -2.57 -6.11
N TYR A 130 3.58 -2.56 -5.77
CA TYR A 130 2.58 -3.39 -6.41
C TYR A 130 2.51 -3.13 -7.92
N ASP A 131 2.44 -1.87 -8.34
CA ASP A 131 2.42 -1.50 -9.77
C ASP A 131 3.68 -2.00 -10.49
N VAL A 132 4.86 -1.79 -9.89
CA VAL A 132 6.14 -2.25 -10.45
C VAL A 132 6.20 -3.77 -10.57
N LEU A 133 5.67 -4.50 -9.58
CA LEU A 133 5.61 -5.96 -9.63
C LEU A 133 4.62 -6.48 -10.65
N MET A 134 3.49 -5.80 -10.84
CA MET A 134 2.55 -6.11 -11.92
C MET A 134 3.17 -5.88 -13.31
N GLU A 135 4.04 -4.89 -13.47
CA GLU A 135 4.75 -4.61 -14.72
C GLU A 135 5.88 -5.62 -15.00
N LEU A 136 6.66 -5.98 -13.98
CA LEU A 136 7.88 -6.78 -14.14
C LEU A 136 7.64 -8.28 -13.96
N GLU A 137 6.79 -8.66 -13.02
CA GLU A 137 6.55 -10.04 -12.60
C GLU A 137 5.03 -10.34 -12.58
N PRO A 138 4.28 -10.11 -13.68
CA PRO A 138 2.83 -10.30 -13.71
C PRO A 138 2.43 -11.73 -13.35
N LEU A 139 3.22 -12.73 -13.76
CA LEU A 139 2.96 -14.14 -13.47
C LEU A 139 2.98 -14.43 -11.96
N VAL A 140 3.98 -13.90 -11.25
CA VAL A 140 4.07 -14.04 -9.79
C VAL A 140 2.88 -13.36 -9.12
N MET A 141 2.50 -12.18 -9.59
CA MET A 141 1.37 -11.45 -9.04
C MET A 141 0.03 -12.15 -9.27
N GLU A 142 -0.17 -12.78 -10.43
CA GLU A 142 -1.34 -13.61 -10.73
C GLU A 142 -1.37 -14.86 -9.85
N GLU A 143 -0.24 -15.58 -9.71
CA GLU A 143 -0.16 -16.75 -8.82
C GLU A 143 -0.47 -16.39 -7.36
N LEU A 144 0.01 -15.24 -6.88
CA LEU A 144 -0.24 -14.76 -5.53
C LEU A 144 -1.71 -14.39 -5.31
N LYS A 145 -2.37 -13.83 -6.32
CA LYS A 145 -3.82 -13.54 -6.28
C LYS A 145 -4.63 -14.83 -6.19
N ASP A 146 -4.31 -15.82 -7.02
CA ASP A 146 -5.02 -17.10 -7.03
C ASP A 146 -4.75 -17.93 -5.77
N ALA A 147 -3.54 -17.86 -5.21
CA ALA A 147 -3.17 -18.53 -3.96
C ALA A 147 -3.96 -18.00 -2.74
N GLY A 148 -4.52 -16.80 -2.81
CA GLY A 148 -5.38 -16.22 -1.78
C GLY A 148 -6.85 -16.67 -1.82
N VAL A 149 -7.25 -17.49 -2.81
CA VAL A 149 -8.63 -17.92 -3.07
C VAL A 149 -8.87 -19.39 -2.67
N LYS A 150 -8.03 -19.98 -1.82
CA LYS A 150 -8.23 -21.33 -1.27
C LYS A 150 -8.67 -21.33 0.19
#